data_AF-A0A7V9B5Q0-F1
#
_entry.id   AF-A0A7V9B5Q0-F1
#
_cell.length_a   1.000
_cell.length_b   1.000
_cell.length_c   1.000
_cell.angle_alpha   90.00
_cell.angle_beta   90.00
_cell.angle_gamma   90.00
#
_symmetry.space_group_name_H-M   'P 1'
#
loop_
_entity.id
_entity.type
_entity.pdbx_description
1 polymer ?
#
loop_
_entity_poly.entity_id
_entity_poly.type
_entity_poly.pdbx_seq_one_letter_code
_entity_poly.pdbx_strand_id
1 'polypeptide(L)'
;ELARIERRVGLALGRPDAAEQQRQLVEWVERAGLDLVATAETDEQTFELAPADLASKYEQRVLSMLFDLDDETFAAVVQPAIDELRALPEPDRPRPRVQVHDIVVAGRRP
;
A
#
# COMPACT_ATOMS: atom_id res chain seq x y z
N GLU A 1 10.88 -3.54 -8.42
CA GLU A 1 9.81 -4.07 -9.30
C GLU A 1 8.53 -4.37 -8.53
N LEU A 2 8.56 -5.14 -7.44
CA LEU A 2 7.39 -5.45 -6.59
C LEU A 2 6.63 -4.20 -6.14
N ALA A 3 7.32 -3.23 -5.55
CA ALA A 3 6.73 -1.96 -5.09
C ALA A 3 6.06 -1.17 -6.24
N ARG A 4 6.56 -1.27 -7.48
CA ARG A 4 5.94 -0.62 -8.65
C ARG A 4 4.59 -1.27 -8.97
N ILE A 5 4.53 -2.60 -8.94
CA ILE A 5 3.31 -3.38 -9.22
C ILE A 5 2.26 -3.08 -8.13
N GLU A 6 2.65 -3.15 -6.86
CA GLU A 6 1.75 -2.84 -5.74
C GLU A 6 1.23 -1.39 -5.80
N ARG A 7 2.12 -0.41 -6.06
CA ARG A 7 1.71 0.99 -6.19
C ARG A 7 0.71 1.17 -7.34
N ARG A 8 0.92 0.50 -8.47
CA ARG A 8 0.00 0.54 -9.62
C ARG A 8 -1.37 -0.02 -9.25
N VAL A 9 -1.43 -1.18 -8.58
CA VAL A 9 -2.69 -1.77 -8.11
C VAL A 9 -3.39 -0.84 -7.12
N GLY A 10 -2.65 -0.31 -6.13
CA GLY A 10 -3.20 0.62 -5.14
C GLY A 10 -3.85 1.85 -5.79
N LEU A 11 -3.16 2.50 -6.72
CA LEU A 11 -3.69 3.66 -7.44
C LEU A 11 -4.92 3.30 -8.28
N ALA A 12 -4.90 2.15 -8.96
CA ALA A 12 -6.04 1.69 -9.76
C ALA A 12 -7.27 1.36 -8.90
N LEU A 13 -7.06 0.95 -7.64
CA LEU A 13 -8.12 0.75 -6.64
C LEU A 13 -8.48 2.04 -5.89
N GLY A 14 -8.04 3.21 -6.36
CA GLY A 14 -8.39 4.51 -5.79
C GLY A 14 -7.69 4.82 -4.46
N ARG A 15 -6.65 4.06 -4.07
CA ARG A 15 -5.85 4.43 -2.90
C ARG A 15 -5.05 5.70 -3.21
N PRO A 16 -4.99 6.65 -2.27
CA PRO A 16 -4.14 7.83 -2.44
C PRO A 16 -2.67 7.41 -2.50
N ASP A 17 -1.85 8.20 -3.20
CA ASP A 17 -0.40 8.12 -2.99
C ASP A 17 -0.01 8.71 -1.63
N ALA A 18 1.25 8.55 -1.24
CA ALA A 18 1.74 9.00 0.08
C ALA A 18 1.46 10.50 0.31
N ALA A 19 1.73 11.34 -0.69
CA ALA A 19 1.55 12.79 -0.56
C ALA A 19 0.07 13.17 -0.39
N GLU A 20 -0.83 12.52 -1.13
CA GLU A 20 -2.26 12.70 -0.98
C GLU A 20 -2.77 12.14 0.35
N GLN A 21 -2.29 10.97 0.77
CA GLN A 21 -2.65 10.37 2.04
C GLN A 21 -2.25 11.27 3.22
N GLN A 22 -1.04 11.83 3.19
CA GLN A 22 -0.56 12.76 4.21
C GLN A 22 -1.42 14.03 4.26
N ARG A 23 -1.78 14.61 3.10
CA ARG A 23 -2.70 15.76 3.04
C ARG A 23 -4.05 15.42 3.67
N GLN A 24 -4.65 14.29 3.30
CA GLN A 24 -5.93 13.86 3.86
C GLN A 24 -5.87 13.67 5.38
N LEU A 25 -4.79 13.08 5.90
CA LEU A 25 -4.59 12.94 7.34
C LEU A 25 -4.50 14.29 8.05
N VAL A 26 -3.76 15.26 7.51
CA VAL A 26 -3.67 16.61 8.06
C VAL A 26 -5.04 17.31 8.03
N GLU A 27 -5.77 17.21 6.91
CA GLU A 27 -7.12 17.79 6.85
C GLU A 27 -8.08 17.14 7.85
N TRP A 28 -7.96 15.84 8.12
CA TRP A 28 -8.77 15.16 9.13
C TRP A 28 -8.44 15.64 10.55
N VAL A 29 -7.16 15.93 10.84
CA VAL A 29 -6.73 16.53 12.10
C VAL A 29 -7.40 17.89 12.31
N GLU A 30 -7.37 18.75 11.28
CA GLU A 30 -8.00 20.08 11.34
C GLU A 30 -9.52 19.98 11.49
N ARG A 31 -10.18 19.12 10.71
CA ARG A 31 -11.64 18.88 10.81
C ARG A 31 -12.06 18.32 12.16
N ALA A 32 -11.17 17.60 12.85
CA ALA A 32 -11.39 17.10 14.20
C ALA A 32 -11.19 18.16 15.30
N GLY A 33 -10.80 19.39 14.94
CA GLY A 33 -10.49 20.45 15.91
C GLY A 33 -9.25 20.15 16.74
N LEU A 34 -8.31 19.39 16.17
CA LEU A 34 -7.01 19.10 16.76
C LEU A 34 -5.94 19.97 16.10
N ASP A 35 -4.87 20.24 16.84
CA ASP A 35 -3.67 20.83 16.30
C ASP A 35 -2.78 19.73 15.71
N LEU A 36 -2.25 19.96 14.50
CA LEU A 36 -1.15 19.18 13.99
C LEU A 36 0.10 19.45 14.84
N VAL A 37 0.58 18.43 15.55
CA VAL A 37 1.75 18.52 16.43
C VAL A 37 3.03 18.20 15.66
N ALA A 38 3.01 17.15 14.85
CA ALA A 38 4.15 16.74 14.04
C ALA A 38 3.72 15.82 12.88
N THR A 39 4.57 15.76 11.86
CA THR A 39 4.57 14.71 10.84
C THR A 39 5.93 14.03 10.84
N ALA A 40 5.96 12.72 10.71
CA ALA A 40 7.18 11.92 10.62
C ALA A 40 6.98 10.74 9.68
N GLU A 41 8.04 10.00 9.38
CA GLU A 41 7.98 8.71 8.73
C GLU A 41 8.42 7.63 9.72
N THR A 42 7.94 6.40 9.55
CA THR A 42 8.53 5.24 10.23
C THR A 42 9.96 5.03 9.74
N ASP A 43 10.79 4.39 10.56
CA ASP A 43 12.06 3.85 10.07
C ASP A 43 11.83 2.93 8.85
N GLU A 44 12.83 2.88 7.98
CA GLU A 44 12.82 1.99 6.83
C GLU A 44 12.73 0.53 7.29
N GLN A 45 11.65 -0.15 6.89
CA GLN A 45 11.51 -1.58 7.12
C GLN A 45 11.85 -2.34 5.85
N THR A 46 12.97 -3.07 5.89
CA THR A 46 13.35 -4.00 4.81
C THR A 46 12.99 -5.42 5.21
N PHE A 47 12.30 -6.13 4.32
CA PHE A 47 12.03 -7.56 4.46
C PHE A 47 12.07 -8.25 3.10
N GLU A 48 12.26 -9.56 3.13
CA GLU A 48 12.32 -10.38 1.93
C GLU A 48 10.92 -10.77 1.47
N LEU A 49 10.64 -10.63 0.18
CA LEU A 49 9.37 -11.04 -0.43
C LEU A 49 9.62 -11.61 -1.83
N ALA A 50 9.18 -12.84 -2.08
CA ALA A 50 9.21 -13.41 -3.43
C ALA A 50 8.02 -12.89 -4.26
N PRO A 51 8.20 -12.65 -5.58
CA PRO A 51 7.09 -12.35 -6.48
C PRO A 51 5.92 -13.35 -6.39
N ALA A 52 6.21 -14.65 -6.30
CA ALA A 52 5.22 -15.71 -6.16
C ALA A 52 4.40 -15.60 -4.87
N ASP A 53 5.04 -15.23 -3.75
CA ASP A 53 4.36 -15.01 -2.48
C ASP A 53 3.40 -13.82 -2.56
N LEU A 54 3.83 -12.73 -3.20
CA LEU A 54 2.96 -11.57 -3.39
C LEU A 54 1.77 -11.90 -4.31
N ALA A 55 2.02 -12.64 -5.39
CA ALA A 55 0.96 -13.12 -6.28
C ALA A 55 -0.05 -13.99 -5.52
N SER A 56 0.44 -14.89 -4.66
CA SER A 56 -0.41 -15.73 -3.81
C SER A 56 -1.25 -14.90 -2.83
N LYS A 57 -0.68 -13.84 -2.23
CA LYS A 57 -1.43 -12.92 -1.36
C LYS A 57 -2.56 -12.18 -2.08
N TYR A 58 -2.33 -11.77 -3.33
CA TYR A 58 -3.38 -11.19 -4.17
C TYR A 58 -4.47 -12.21 -4.51
N GLU A 59 -4.09 -13.41 -4.94
CA GLU A 59 -5.01 -14.49 -5.30
C GLU A 59 -5.88 -14.95 -4.12
N GLN A 60 -5.30 -15.04 -2.92
CA GLN A 60 -6.02 -15.40 -1.69
C GLN A 60 -6.82 -14.23 -1.08
N ARG A 61 -6.75 -13.03 -1.68
CA ARG A 61 -7.40 -11.80 -1.18
C ARG A 61 -7.09 -11.47 0.29
N VAL A 62 -5.87 -11.77 0.75
CA VAL A 62 -5.47 -11.55 2.16
C VAL A 62 -4.99 -10.13 2.45
N LEU A 63 -4.81 -9.29 1.42
CA LEU A 63 -4.47 -7.89 1.58
C LEU A 63 -5.73 -7.09 1.87
N SER A 64 -5.72 -6.26 2.93
CA SER A 64 -6.91 -5.53 3.39
C SER A 64 -7.57 -4.65 2.32
N MET A 65 -6.80 -4.17 1.34
CA MET A 65 -7.30 -3.42 0.18
C MET A 65 -8.16 -4.24 -0.79
N LEU A 66 -8.29 -5.55 -0.58
CA LEU A 66 -9.04 -6.48 -1.45
C LEU A 66 -10.32 -7.03 -0.80
N PHE A 67 -10.55 -6.75 0.49
CA PHE A 67 -11.63 -7.41 1.26
C PHE A 67 -13.02 -7.14 0.71
N ASP A 68 -13.26 -5.91 0.24
CA ASP A 68 -14.55 -5.48 -0.32
C ASP A 68 -14.52 -5.40 -1.85
N LEU A 69 -13.53 -6.02 -2.50
CA LEU A 69 -13.36 -5.94 -3.95
C LEU A 69 -14.25 -6.95 -4.68
N ASP A 70 -15.10 -6.48 -5.58
CA ASP A 70 -15.90 -7.35 -6.44
C ASP A 70 -15.04 -8.10 -7.48
N ASP A 71 -15.62 -9.17 -8.04
CA ASP A 71 -14.89 -10.05 -8.97
C ASP A 71 -14.57 -9.38 -10.31
N GLU A 72 -15.40 -8.44 -10.76
CA GLU A 72 -15.18 -7.70 -12.01
C GLU A 72 -13.95 -6.80 -11.88
N THR A 73 -13.88 -6.01 -10.82
CA THR A 73 -12.76 -5.13 -10.50
C THR A 73 -11.52 -5.94 -10.18
N PHE A 74 -11.65 -7.07 -9.47
CA PHE A 74 -10.54 -7.99 -9.23
C PHE A 74 -9.95 -8.49 -10.56
N ALA A 75 -10.77 -8.97 -11.47
CA ALA A 75 -10.33 -9.44 -12.78
C ALA A 75 -9.69 -8.33 -13.62
N ALA A 76 -10.24 -7.11 -13.57
CA ALA A 76 -9.74 -5.99 -14.36
C ALA A 76 -8.45 -5.38 -13.81
N VAL A 77 -8.28 -5.31 -12.48
CA VAL A 77 -7.20 -4.57 -11.84
C VAL A 77 -6.13 -5.47 -11.22
N VAL A 78 -6.56 -6.54 -10.54
CA VAL A 78 -5.68 -7.39 -9.73
C VAL A 78 -5.09 -8.54 -10.54
N GLN A 79 -5.90 -9.21 -11.36
CA GLN A 79 -5.44 -10.34 -12.18
C GLN A 79 -4.22 -9.99 -13.05
N PRO A 80 -4.16 -8.83 -13.74
CA PRO A 80 -2.98 -8.46 -14.51
C PRO A 80 -1.72 -8.29 -13.65
N ALA A 81 -1.85 -7.90 -12.39
CA ALA A 81 -0.73 -7.81 -11.46
C ALA A 81 -0.25 -9.19 -11.00
N ILE A 82 -1.17 -10.14 -10.76
CA ILE A 82 -0.83 -11.54 -10.47
C ILE A 82 -0.04 -12.13 -11.65
N ASP A 83 -0.51 -11.93 -12.87
CA ASP A 83 0.14 -12.44 -14.08
C ASP A 83 1.54 -11.81 -14.27
N GLU A 84 1.65 -10.49 -14.06
CA GLU A 84 2.93 -9.78 -14.11
C GLU A 84 3.93 -10.30 -13.06
N LEU A 85 3.48 -10.54 -11.82
CA LEU A 85 4.32 -11.07 -10.75
C LEU A 85 4.83 -12.49 -11.06
N ARG A 86 3.97 -13.35 -11.62
CA ARG A 86 4.34 -14.72 -12.04
C ARG A 86 5.29 -14.74 -13.24
N ALA A 87 5.24 -13.72 -14.10
CA ALA A 87 6.11 -13.59 -15.26
C ALA A 87 7.50 -12.99 -14.94
N LEU A 88 7.73 -12.51 -13.72
CA LEU A 88 9.04 -11.99 -13.32
C LEU A 88 10.09 -13.11 -13.29
N PRO A 89 11.35 -12.82 -13.66
CA PRO A 89 12.44 -13.81 -13.55
C PRO A 89 12.61 -14.33 -12.13
N GLU A 90 12.83 -15.63 -11.94
CA GLU A 90 13.03 -16.23 -10.61
C GLU A 90 11.88 -15.86 -9.62
N PRO A 91 10.61 -16.20 -9.93
CA PRO A 91 9.46 -15.73 -9.16
C PRO A 91 9.43 -16.26 -7.72
N ASP A 92 10.11 -17.36 -7.44
CA ASP A 92 10.24 -17.95 -6.10
C ASP A 92 11.43 -17.39 -5.30
N ARG A 93 12.30 -16.58 -5.93
CA ARG A 93 13.46 -15.99 -5.23
C ARG A 93 13.00 -14.76 -4.45
N PRO A 94 13.18 -14.73 -3.12
CA PRO A 94 12.90 -13.54 -2.33
C PRO A 94 13.77 -12.37 -2.77
N ARG A 95 13.18 -11.18 -2.74
CA ARG A 95 13.86 -9.93 -3.07
C ARG A 95 13.59 -8.92 -1.94
N PRO A 96 14.55 -8.03 -1.63
CA PRO A 96 14.33 -6.95 -0.67
C PRO A 96 13.15 -6.07 -1.08
N ARG A 97 12.19 -5.90 -0.17
CA ARG A 97 11.12 -4.90 -0.24
C ARG A 97 11.31 -3.92 0.91
N VAL A 98 11.34 -2.65 0.54
CA VAL A 98 11.41 -1.52 1.47
C VAL A 98 10.01 -0.97 1.70
N GLN A 99 9.66 -0.73 2.95
CA GLN A 99 8.40 -0.11 3.35
C GLN A 99 8.64 1.02 4.35
N VAL A 100 7.97 2.14 4.11
CA VAL A 100 7.95 3.34 4.96
C VAL A 100 6.50 3.80 5.06
N HIS A 101 6.10 4.31 6.22
CA HIS A 101 4.76 4.85 6.44
C HIS A 101 4.83 6.25 7.04
N ASP A 102 3.95 7.13 6.58
CA ASP A 102 3.75 8.44 7.18
C ASP A 102 3.04 8.32 8.54
N ILE A 103 3.49 9.12 9.50
CA ILE A 103 2.94 9.27 10.84
C ILE A 103 2.49 10.72 10.99
N VAL A 104 1.23 10.92 11.34
CA VAL A 104 0.67 12.22 11.72
C VAL A 104 0.36 12.20 13.21
N VAL A 105 0.97 13.12 13.96
CA VAL A 105 0.73 13.29 15.40
C VAL A 105 -0.15 14.51 15.58
N ALA A 106 -1.31 14.29 16.20
CA ALA A 106 -2.29 15.33 16.51
C ALA A 106 -2.53 15.40 18.01
N GLY A 107 -2.78 16.61 18.50
CA GLY A 107 -3.03 16.86 19.90
C GLY A 107 -3.93 18.06 20.12
N ARG A 108 -4.32 18.30 21.35
CA ARG A 108 -4.88 19.59 21.76
C ARG A 108 -3.77 20.35 22.46
N ARG A 109 -3.54 21.61 22.10
CA ARG A 109 -2.76 22.46 23.01
C ARG A 109 -3.48 22.54 24.37
N PRO A 110 -2.74 22.42 25.48
CA PRO A 110 -3.30 22.69 26.80
C PRO A 110 -3.73 24.15 26.95
#